data_AF-A0A4Z1D2K4-F1
#
_entry.id   AF-A0A4Z1D2K4-F1
#
_cell.length_a   1.000
_cell.length_b   1.000
_cell.length_c   1.000
_cell.angle_alpha   90.00
_cell.angle_beta   90.00
_cell.angle_gamma   90.00
#
_symmetry.space_group_name_H-M   'P 1'
#
loop_
_entity.id
_entity.type
_entity.pdbx_description
1 polymer ?
#
loop_
_entity_poly.entity_id
_entity_poly.type
_entity_poly.pdbx_seq_one_letter_code
_entity_poly.pdbx_strand_id
1 'polypeptide(L)'
;MGREDLTNCEWSLLEPHLPPSGGRGGRRNDHRTVANGILFRVRTGVPWRDLPERYGSWKTVYERHRRWSADGTWDRILQSVQADADLAGRIDWSMVGVDSTSCRAHQHAADARKARPRVPKKRTMPRHHRPDEGLGRSRGGLTCKIHLACEGGCRPMALLLTPGQWGDAPQMAEVMDRIRVPRPLGGRSRTRPDHASGNKAYSFHRNRAYLRRRRIRHTIPEPKDQRSNHRRRGSAGGRPTGFDRDPYRRRNEVERTINQLKNSRAVATRYDKRAYVFHGTAAATAIRLWLRQ
;
A
#
# COMPACT_ATOMS: atom_id res chain seq x y z
N MET A 1 27.75 -2.14 7.40
CA MET A 1 26.41 -1.73 6.91
C MET A 1 26.12 -2.52 5.64
N GLY A 2 25.00 -3.25 5.57
CA GLY A 2 24.62 -4.01 4.39
C GLY A 2 24.07 -3.11 3.29
N ARG A 3 24.19 -3.52 2.02
CA ARG A 3 23.69 -2.78 0.84
C ARG A 3 22.21 -2.36 0.94
N GLU A 4 21.41 -3.12 1.67
CA GLU A 4 19.95 -2.91 1.80
C GLU A 4 19.56 -2.27 3.14
N ASP A 5 20.53 -1.77 3.93
CA ASP A 5 20.27 -1.10 5.21
C ASP A 5 19.80 0.35 5.00
N LEU A 6 19.17 0.91 6.05
CA LEU A 6 18.87 2.33 6.15
C LEU A 6 20.15 3.16 6.27
N THR A 7 20.29 4.14 5.37
CA THR A 7 21.29 5.20 5.53
C THR A 7 20.99 6.00 6.80
N ASN A 8 21.97 6.76 7.30
CA ASN A 8 21.73 7.61 8.47
C ASN A 8 20.62 8.64 8.21
N CYS A 9 20.54 9.20 7.00
CA CYS A 9 19.48 10.11 6.61
C CYS A 9 18.10 9.42 6.63
N GLU A 10 17.96 8.26 5.99
CA GLU A 10 16.70 7.51 5.99
C GLU A 10 16.30 7.09 7.42
N TRP A 11 17.28 6.72 8.25
CA TRP A 11 17.05 6.37 9.66
C TRP A 11 16.54 7.57 10.45
N SER A 12 17.13 8.76 10.28
CA SER A 12 16.71 9.98 10.98
C SER A 12 15.26 10.39 10.68
N LEU A 13 14.76 10.05 9.49
CA LEU A 13 13.37 10.27 9.10
C LEU A 13 12.41 9.20 9.67
N LEU A 14 12.90 7.99 9.94
CA LEU A 14 12.08 6.87 10.40
C LEU A 14 12.00 6.79 11.93
N GLU A 15 13.13 6.96 12.61
CA GLU A 15 13.29 6.76 14.04
C GLU A 15 12.25 7.48 14.91
N PRO A 16 11.92 8.76 14.66
CA PRO A 16 10.94 9.50 15.48
C PRO A 16 9.53 8.87 15.48
N HIS A 17 9.20 8.08 14.45
CA HIS A 17 7.87 7.49 14.27
C HIS A 17 7.76 6.06 14.80
N LEU A 18 8.87 5.49 15.28
CA LEU A 18 8.87 4.15 15.84
C LEU A 18 8.22 4.16 17.23
N PRO A 19 7.45 3.12 17.58
CA PRO A 19 6.85 3.03 18.91
C PRO A 19 7.95 2.98 19.97
N PRO A 20 7.72 3.47 21.20
CA PRO A 20 8.73 3.47 22.25
C PRO A 20 9.32 2.08 22.52
N SER A 21 10.63 2.03 22.74
CA SER A 21 11.37 0.81 23.05
C SER A 21 11.10 0.33 24.49
N GLY A 22 10.04 -0.45 24.69
CA GLY A 22 9.82 -1.25 25.90
C GLY A 22 9.06 -0.57 27.04
N GLY A 23 8.18 -1.33 27.70
CA GLY A 23 7.79 -1.08 29.08
C GLY A 23 8.78 -1.75 30.05
N ARG A 24 8.65 -1.49 31.36
CA ARG A 24 9.53 -2.01 32.43
C ARG A 24 9.90 -3.49 32.21
N GLY A 25 11.21 -3.78 32.12
CA GLY A 25 11.78 -5.13 32.19
C GLY A 25 12.13 -5.86 30.88
N GLY A 26 11.92 -5.27 29.70
CA GLY A 26 12.29 -5.91 28.42
C GLY A 26 13.69 -5.52 27.91
N ARG A 27 14.48 -6.49 27.43
CA ARG A 27 15.77 -6.24 26.74
C ARG A 27 15.56 -5.27 25.59
N ARG A 28 16.30 -4.15 25.60
CA ARG A 28 16.23 -3.08 24.60
C ARG A 28 16.84 -3.61 23.29
N ASN A 29 16.01 -4.13 22.39
CA ASN A 29 16.51 -4.47 21.05
C ASN A 29 16.64 -3.19 20.24
N ASP A 30 17.80 -2.99 19.63
CA ASP A 30 18.05 -1.87 18.73
C ASP A 30 17.01 -1.86 17.60
N HIS A 31 16.18 -0.81 17.57
CA HIS A 31 15.14 -0.65 16.55
C HIS A 31 15.74 -0.57 15.15
N ARG A 32 16.94 -0.03 15.00
CA ARG A 32 17.59 0.09 13.70
C ARG A 32 17.95 -1.28 13.15
N THR A 33 18.60 -2.10 13.96
CA THR A 33 18.91 -3.50 13.63
C THR A 33 17.66 -4.29 13.21
N VAL A 34 16.57 -4.19 13.99
CA VAL A 34 15.32 -4.91 13.67
C VAL A 34 14.64 -4.36 12.41
N ALA A 35 14.58 -3.04 12.25
CA ALA A 35 14.01 -2.40 11.05
C ALA A 35 14.80 -2.79 9.79
N ASN A 36 16.13 -2.76 9.84
CA ASN A 36 16.99 -3.20 8.74
C ASN A 36 16.79 -4.68 8.43
N GLY A 37 16.66 -5.55 9.44
CA GLY A 37 16.36 -6.97 9.23
C GLY A 37 15.02 -7.20 8.52
N ILE A 38 13.99 -6.42 8.89
CA ILE A 38 12.70 -6.46 8.20
C ILE A 38 12.85 -6.00 6.75
N LEU A 39 13.45 -4.83 6.51
CA LEU A 39 13.61 -4.27 5.17
C LEU A 39 14.45 -5.18 4.26
N PHE A 40 15.51 -5.78 4.79
CA PHE A 40 16.32 -6.78 4.09
C PHE A 40 15.49 -7.98 3.66
N ARG A 41 14.69 -8.56 4.57
CA ARG A 41 13.80 -9.69 4.24
C ARG A 41 12.80 -9.29 3.16
N VAL A 42 12.15 -8.13 3.31
CA VAL A 42 11.12 -7.65 2.37
C VAL A 42 11.72 -7.48 0.97
N ARG A 43 12.92 -6.90 0.89
CA ARG A 43 13.63 -6.67 -0.35
C ARG A 43 14.07 -7.97 -1.05
N THR A 44 14.73 -8.85 -0.30
CA THR A 44 15.39 -10.06 -0.85
C THR A 44 14.44 -11.25 -1.00
N GLY A 45 13.36 -11.29 -0.21
CA GLY A 45 12.40 -12.39 -0.20
C GLY A 45 12.90 -13.65 0.50
N VAL A 46 14.04 -13.60 1.20
CA VAL A 46 14.59 -14.77 1.91
C VAL A 46 13.60 -15.29 2.97
N PRO A 47 13.59 -16.60 3.25
CA PRO A 47 12.91 -17.14 4.42
C PRO A 47 13.38 -16.43 5.68
N TRP A 48 12.48 -16.24 6.65
CA TRP A 48 12.82 -15.56 7.91
C TRP A 48 13.98 -16.23 8.65
N ARG A 49 14.10 -17.56 8.57
CA ARG A 49 15.16 -18.33 9.24
C ARG A 49 16.55 -18.08 8.65
N ASP A 50 16.61 -17.62 7.40
CA ASP A 50 17.85 -17.38 6.66
C ASP A 50 18.24 -15.89 6.72
N LEU A 51 17.65 -15.16 7.66
CA LEU A 51 17.99 -13.77 7.89
C LEU A 51 19.45 -13.69 8.39
N PRO A 52 20.30 -12.82 7.80
CA PRO A 52 21.68 -12.70 8.23
C PRO A 52 21.83 -12.36 9.72
N GLU A 53 22.80 -13.00 10.38
CA GLU A 53 23.03 -12.90 11.83
C GLU A 53 23.26 -11.47 12.33
N ARG A 54 23.77 -10.58 11.47
CA ARG A 54 23.94 -9.14 11.76
C ARG A 54 22.65 -8.44 12.18
N TYR A 55 21.48 -8.99 11.84
CA TYR A 55 20.17 -8.45 12.24
C TYR A 55 19.65 -9.03 13.56
N GLY A 56 20.46 -9.85 14.24
CA GLY A 56 20.11 -10.56 15.45
C GLY A 56 19.17 -11.73 15.19
N SER A 57 18.49 -12.17 16.24
CA SER A 57 17.60 -13.34 16.17
C SER A 57 16.46 -13.12 15.18
N TRP A 58 16.35 -13.99 14.17
CA TRP A 58 15.26 -13.95 13.20
C TRP A 58 13.87 -13.99 13.87
N LYS A 59 13.74 -14.71 15.00
CA LYS A 59 12.49 -14.78 15.78
C LYS A 59 12.06 -13.40 16.24
N THR A 60 13.01 -12.62 16.75
CA THR A 60 12.77 -11.24 17.22
C THR A 60 12.32 -10.35 16.07
N VAL A 61 13.00 -10.42 14.92
CA VAL A 61 12.70 -9.61 13.74
C VAL A 61 11.31 -9.96 13.20
N TYR A 62 11.01 -11.25 13.05
CA TYR A 62 9.71 -11.73 12.61
C TYR A 62 8.58 -11.36 13.58
N GLU A 63 8.76 -11.55 14.88
CA GLU A 63 7.75 -11.20 15.88
C GLU A 63 7.46 -9.70 15.91
N ARG A 64 8.50 -8.87 15.71
CA ARG A 64 8.33 -7.42 15.60
C ARG A 64 7.51 -7.06 14.36
N HIS A 65 7.89 -7.59 13.19
CA HIS A 65 7.12 -7.39 11.97
C HIS A 65 5.68 -7.84 12.14
N ARG A 66 5.45 -9.05 12.65
CA ARG A 66 4.11 -9.61 12.84
C ARG A 66 3.27 -8.74 13.79
N ARG A 67 3.85 -8.22 14.87
CA ARG A 67 3.16 -7.34 15.82
C ARG A 67 2.78 -6.02 15.16
N TRP A 68 3.73 -5.36 14.50
CA TRP A 68 3.51 -4.08 13.83
C TRP A 68 2.53 -4.17 12.66
N SER A 69 2.53 -5.30 11.95
CA SER A 69 1.52 -5.66 10.96
C SER A 69 0.13 -5.83 11.56
N ALA A 70 0.04 -6.42 12.76
CA ALA A 70 -1.23 -6.77 13.37
C ALA A 70 -1.92 -5.54 14.00
N ASP A 71 -1.18 -4.70 14.70
CA ASP A 71 -1.72 -3.54 15.42
C ASP A 71 -1.77 -2.24 14.59
N GLY A 72 -1.33 -2.29 13.33
CA GLY A 72 -1.35 -1.14 12.42
C GLY A 72 -0.23 -0.13 12.65
N THR A 73 0.84 -0.50 13.36
CA THR A 73 2.04 0.34 13.52
C THR A 73 2.65 0.73 12.18
N TRP A 74 2.71 -0.18 11.21
CA TRP A 74 3.21 0.16 9.87
C TRP A 74 2.38 1.25 9.18
N ASP A 75 1.05 1.21 9.29
CA ASP A 75 0.21 2.26 8.69
C ASP A 75 0.44 3.62 9.35
N ARG A 76 0.63 3.63 10.68
CA ARG A 76 0.90 4.85 11.45
C ARG A 76 2.24 5.46 11.06
N ILE A 77 3.29 4.63 10.96
CA ILE A 77 4.60 5.08 10.48
C ILE A 77 4.49 5.65 9.06
N LEU A 78 3.79 4.96 8.15
CA LEU A 78 3.58 5.46 6.79
C LEU A 78 2.87 6.81 6.79
N GLN A 79 1.81 6.97 7.57
CA GLN A 79 1.08 8.24 7.69
C GLN A 79 1.95 9.36 8.28
N SER A 80 2.78 9.07 9.27
CA SER A 80 3.67 10.09 9.84
C SER A 80 4.79 10.51 8.88
N VAL A 81 5.43 9.57 8.19
CA VAL A 81 6.45 9.88 7.17
C VAL A 81 5.83 10.68 6.01
N GLN A 82 4.58 10.39 5.63
CA GLN A 82 3.82 11.21 4.68
C GLN A 82 3.50 12.60 5.24
N ALA A 83 3.17 12.73 6.52
CA ALA A 83 2.92 14.02 7.16
C ALA A 83 4.17 14.91 7.13
N ASP A 84 5.34 14.36 7.42
CA ASP A 84 6.62 15.07 7.33
C ASP A 84 6.93 15.47 5.88
N ALA A 85 6.61 14.61 4.91
CA ALA A 85 6.76 14.92 3.50
C ALA A 85 5.80 16.04 3.05
N ASP A 86 4.54 16.04 3.51
CA ASP A 86 3.55 17.08 3.21
C ASP A 86 3.99 18.42 3.80
N LEU A 87 4.47 18.41 5.05
CA LEU A 87 5.00 19.60 5.71
C LEU A 87 6.22 20.18 4.98
N ALA A 88 7.07 19.33 4.43
CA ALA A 88 8.21 19.73 3.61
C ALA A 88 7.86 20.05 2.15
N GLY A 89 6.56 20.06 1.76
CA GLY A 89 6.12 20.33 0.39
C GLY A 89 6.51 19.24 -0.63
N ARG A 90 6.87 18.04 -0.16
CA ARG A 90 7.36 16.93 -0.99
C ARG A 90 6.27 16.03 -1.56
N ILE A 91 4.99 16.26 -1.23
CA ILE A 91 3.87 15.50 -1.80
C ILE A 91 3.25 16.27 -2.96
N ASP A 92 3.26 15.67 -4.15
CA ASP A 92 2.52 16.22 -5.29
C ASP A 92 1.05 15.77 -5.24
N TRP A 93 0.18 16.67 -4.79
CA TRP A 93 -1.27 16.45 -4.74
C TRP A 93 -2.00 16.80 -6.05
N SER A 94 -1.30 17.39 -7.02
CA SER A 94 -1.90 17.86 -8.27
C SER A 94 -2.56 16.71 -9.04
N MET A 95 -2.01 15.50 -8.91
CA MET A 95 -2.59 14.29 -9.45
C MET A 95 -2.22 13.06 -8.62
N VAL A 96 -3.22 12.22 -8.34
CA VAL A 96 -3.05 10.91 -7.73
C VAL A 96 -3.47 9.81 -8.70
N GLY A 97 -2.58 8.87 -8.97
CA GLY A 97 -2.86 7.70 -9.80
C GLY A 97 -3.40 6.54 -8.96
N VAL A 98 -4.45 5.88 -9.44
CA VAL A 98 -4.99 4.65 -8.85
C VAL A 98 -4.79 3.50 -9.81
N ASP A 99 -4.15 2.44 -9.32
CA ASP A 99 -4.07 1.17 -10.03
C ASP A 99 -3.92 -0.01 -9.07
N SER A 100 -3.97 -1.21 -9.63
CA SER A 100 -3.77 -2.45 -8.89
C SER A 100 -2.60 -3.24 -9.46
N THR A 101 -2.05 -4.13 -8.65
CA THR A 101 -1.08 -5.11 -9.12
C THR A 101 -1.32 -6.46 -8.48
N SER A 102 -1.26 -7.51 -9.29
CA SER A 102 -1.37 -8.89 -8.81
C SER A 102 -0.03 -9.38 -8.27
N CYS A 103 -0.06 -10.03 -7.10
CA CYS A 103 1.08 -10.69 -6.48
C CYS A 103 0.77 -12.19 -6.37
N ARG A 104 1.63 -13.03 -6.96
CA ARG A 104 1.47 -14.48 -6.92
C ARG A 104 1.72 -14.97 -5.50
N ALA A 105 0.85 -15.85 -5.00
CA ALA A 105 1.05 -16.50 -3.73
C ALA A 105 1.91 -17.75 -3.92
N HIS A 106 3.02 -17.84 -3.20
CA HIS A 106 3.79 -19.06 -3.12
C HIS A 106 2.97 -20.15 -2.40
N GLN A 107 3.24 -21.43 -2.66
CA GLN A 107 2.52 -22.53 -2.00
C GLN A 107 2.60 -22.44 -0.46
N HIS A 108 3.71 -21.93 0.08
CA HIS A 108 3.91 -21.70 1.52
C HIS A 108 3.05 -20.56 2.11
N ALA A 109 2.31 -19.81 1.29
CA ALA A 109 1.37 -18.79 1.74
C ALA A 109 -0.06 -19.35 1.89
N ALA A 110 -0.36 -20.55 1.38
CA ALA A 110 -1.71 -21.07 1.23
C ALA A 110 -2.23 -21.85 2.46
N ASP A 111 -1.40 -22.11 3.47
CA ASP A 111 -1.69 -23.01 4.59
C ASP A 111 -1.84 -22.23 5.93
N ALA A 112 -2.45 -21.04 5.89
CA ALA A 112 -2.74 -20.28 7.10
C ALA A 112 -3.72 -21.05 8.01
N ARG A 113 -3.48 -21.07 9.33
CA ARG A 113 -4.41 -21.70 10.28
C ARG A 113 -5.82 -21.09 10.15
N LYS A 114 -6.87 -21.91 10.10
CA LYS A 114 -8.27 -21.44 10.00
C LYS A 114 -8.73 -20.63 11.23
N ALA A 115 -8.11 -20.84 12.39
CA ALA A 115 -8.40 -20.07 13.60
C ALA A 115 -8.16 -18.57 13.38
N ARG A 116 -9.09 -17.74 13.88
CA ARG A 116 -9.02 -16.27 13.80
C ARG A 116 -7.72 -15.77 14.46
N PRO A 117 -6.87 -15.01 13.75
CA PRO A 117 -5.64 -14.50 14.32
C PRO A 117 -5.92 -13.41 15.35
N ARG A 118 -5.13 -13.36 16.43
CA ARG A 118 -5.15 -12.25 17.40
C ARG A 118 -3.90 -11.39 17.26
N VAL A 119 -4.05 -10.10 17.57
CA VAL A 119 -2.89 -9.22 17.77
C VAL A 119 -2.05 -9.80 18.93
N PRO A 120 -0.73 -9.96 18.80
CA PRO A 120 0.11 -10.49 19.88
C PRO A 120 -0.12 -9.73 21.20
N LYS A 121 -0.36 -10.47 22.29
CA LYS A 121 -0.64 -9.94 23.64
C LYS A 121 -1.94 -9.11 23.77
N LYS A 122 -2.84 -9.10 22.79
CA LYS A 122 -4.14 -8.40 22.85
C LYS A 122 -5.29 -9.34 22.48
N ARG A 123 -6.48 -9.05 22.99
CA ARG A 123 -7.72 -9.78 22.64
C ARG A 123 -8.35 -9.29 21.32
N THR A 124 -7.77 -8.29 20.66
CA THR A 124 -8.28 -7.69 19.43
C THR A 124 -7.81 -8.42 18.17
N MET A 125 -8.58 -8.30 17.11
CA MET A 125 -8.23 -8.78 15.76
C MET A 125 -7.20 -7.86 15.09
N PRO A 126 -6.34 -8.39 14.20
CA PRO A 126 -5.48 -7.57 13.38
C PRO A 126 -6.26 -6.55 12.53
N ARG A 127 -5.73 -5.33 12.39
CA ARG A 127 -6.38 -4.21 11.69
C ARG A 127 -6.81 -4.54 10.26
N HIS A 128 -5.95 -5.26 9.53
CA HIS A 128 -6.20 -5.68 8.14
C HIS A 128 -6.48 -7.18 8.03
N HIS A 129 -7.12 -7.77 9.04
CA HIS A 129 -7.55 -9.17 8.95
C HIS A 129 -8.63 -9.33 7.88
N ARG A 130 -8.49 -10.38 7.07
CA ARG A 130 -9.55 -10.85 6.17
C ARG A 130 -9.75 -12.36 6.35
N PRO A 131 -10.99 -12.87 6.32
CA PRO A 131 -11.26 -14.31 6.40
C PRO A 131 -10.65 -15.10 5.24
N ASP A 132 -10.61 -14.50 4.05
CA ASP A 132 -10.01 -15.06 2.82
C ASP A 132 -8.48 -14.92 2.78
N GLU A 133 -7.88 -14.30 3.80
CA GLU A 133 -6.48 -13.88 3.85
C GLU A 133 -6.02 -13.09 2.60
N GLY A 134 -6.95 -12.48 1.86
CA GLY A 134 -6.68 -11.79 0.60
C GLY A 134 -6.16 -12.72 -0.50
N LEU A 135 -6.42 -14.02 -0.45
CA LEU A 135 -6.02 -14.99 -1.47
C LEU A 135 -7.21 -15.43 -2.30
N GLY A 136 -7.00 -15.62 -3.61
CA GLY A 136 -8.00 -16.30 -4.43
C GLY A 136 -7.48 -16.66 -5.82
N ARG A 137 -8.25 -17.49 -6.53
CA ARG A 137 -7.82 -18.10 -7.79
C ARG A 137 -8.07 -17.15 -8.96
N SER A 138 -7.02 -16.88 -9.72
CA SER A 138 -7.04 -16.13 -10.97
C SER A 138 -6.46 -16.98 -12.10
N ARG A 139 -6.42 -16.45 -13.34
CA ARG A 139 -5.73 -17.12 -14.47
C ARG A 139 -4.26 -17.45 -14.17
N GLY A 140 -3.59 -16.68 -13.31
CA GLY A 140 -2.20 -16.91 -12.88
C GLY A 140 -2.04 -17.84 -11.67
N GLY A 141 -3.09 -18.58 -11.29
CA GLY A 141 -3.12 -19.42 -10.09
C GLY A 141 -3.58 -18.66 -8.83
N LEU A 142 -3.12 -19.09 -7.66
CA LEU A 142 -3.45 -18.46 -6.38
C LEU A 142 -2.73 -17.12 -6.26
N THR A 143 -3.48 -16.03 -6.18
CA THR A 143 -2.95 -14.67 -6.18
C THR A 143 -3.69 -13.76 -5.20
N CYS A 144 -3.07 -12.63 -4.91
CA CYS A 144 -3.68 -11.50 -4.24
C CYS A 144 -3.45 -10.23 -5.08
N LYS A 145 -4.18 -9.16 -4.79
CA LYS A 145 -4.01 -7.86 -5.43
C LYS A 145 -3.73 -6.77 -4.40
N ILE A 146 -2.72 -5.96 -4.69
CA ILE A 146 -2.49 -4.70 -3.98
C ILE A 146 -3.07 -3.60 -4.86
N HIS A 147 -4.15 -2.98 -4.39
CA HIS A 147 -4.67 -1.74 -4.97
C HIS A 147 -4.01 -0.58 -4.24
N LEU A 148 -3.55 0.42 -4.99
CA LEU A 148 -2.85 1.55 -4.40
C LEU A 148 -3.19 2.87 -5.08
N ALA A 149 -3.10 3.93 -4.28
CA ALA A 149 -3.02 5.30 -4.75
C ALA A 149 -1.58 5.78 -4.65
N CYS A 150 -1.07 6.48 -5.64
CA CYS A 150 0.26 7.08 -5.61
C CYS A 150 0.19 8.59 -5.93
N GLU A 151 1.13 9.34 -5.36
CA GLU A 151 1.32 10.75 -5.70
C GLU A 151 2.29 10.92 -6.89
N GLY A 152 2.41 12.15 -7.41
CA GLY A 152 3.16 12.45 -8.63
C GLY A 152 4.65 12.07 -8.59
N GLY A 153 5.28 12.11 -7.41
CA GLY A 153 6.64 11.64 -7.15
C GLY A 153 6.81 10.12 -7.08
N CYS A 154 5.84 9.35 -7.59
CA CYS A 154 5.88 7.88 -7.67
C CYS A 154 5.98 7.17 -6.31
N ARG A 155 5.37 7.72 -5.25
CA ARG A 155 5.32 7.09 -3.92
C ARG A 155 3.90 6.68 -3.52
N PRO A 156 3.70 5.51 -2.89
CA PRO A 156 2.38 5.05 -2.49
C PRO A 156 1.79 5.89 -1.35
N MET A 157 0.59 6.41 -1.52
CA MET A 157 -0.18 7.10 -0.47
C MET A 157 -1.05 6.15 0.34
N ALA A 158 -1.67 5.17 -0.31
CA ALA A 158 -2.60 4.24 0.31
C ALA A 158 -2.47 2.84 -0.30
N LEU A 159 -2.77 1.81 0.51
CA LEU A 159 -2.71 0.40 0.13
C LEU A 159 -3.99 -0.33 0.58
N LEU A 160 -4.50 -1.21 -0.29
CA LEU A 160 -5.60 -2.11 -0.01
C LEU A 160 -5.30 -3.50 -0.60
N LEU A 161 -5.48 -4.54 0.22
CA LEU A 161 -5.30 -5.92 -0.20
C LEU A 161 -6.66 -6.60 -0.48
N THR A 162 -6.78 -7.25 -1.64
CA THR A 162 -7.92 -8.10 -2.00
C THR A 162 -7.47 -9.45 -2.56
N PRO A 163 -8.36 -10.45 -2.60
CA PRO A 163 -8.16 -11.66 -3.40
C PRO A 163 -7.92 -11.37 -4.89
N GLY A 164 -7.18 -12.25 -5.55
CA GLY A 164 -6.75 -12.08 -6.94
C GLY A 164 -7.87 -12.00 -7.99
N GLN A 165 -9.00 -12.65 -7.74
CA GLN A 165 -10.17 -12.67 -8.63
C GLN A 165 -11.04 -11.42 -8.52
N TRP A 166 -10.83 -10.58 -7.51
CA TRP A 166 -11.62 -9.36 -7.34
C TRP A 166 -11.28 -8.36 -8.45
N GLY A 167 -12.32 -7.74 -9.01
CA GLY A 167 -12.17 -6.67 -10.01
C GLY A 167 -11.66 -5.38 -9.39
N ASP A 168 -10.99 -4.57 -10.20
CA ASP A 168 -10.31 -3.35 -9.74
C ASP A 168 -11.30 -2.19 -9.56
N ALA A 169 -12.26 -2.05 -10.47
CA ALA A 169 -13.21 -0.95 -10.49
C ALA A 169 -13.90 -0.70 -9.13
N PRO A 170 -14.45 -1.71 -8.43
CA PRO A 170 -15.15 -1.49 -7.16
C PRO A 170 -14.23 -1.04 -6.01
N GLN A 171 -12.92 -1.21 -6.13
CA GLN A 171 -11.97 -0.92 -5.05
C GLN A 171 -11.47 0.53 -5.04
N MET A 172 -11.74 1.31 -6.09
CA MET A 172 -11.22 2.68 -6.23
C MET A 172 -11.60 3.57 -5.06
N ALA A 173 -12.89 3.58 -4.67
CA ALA A 173 -13.36 4.43 -3.58
C ALA A 173 -12.68 4.06 -2.25
N GLU A 174 -12.57 2.77 -1.94
CA GLU A 174 -11.91 2.26 -0.73
C GLU A 174 -10.43 2.64 -0.67
N VAL A 175 -9.70 2.55 -1.79
CA VAL A 175 -8.29 2.98 -1.86
C VAL A 175 -8.17 4.49 -1.65
N MET A 176 -9.05 5.27 -2.28
CA MET A 176 -9.06 6.73 -2.19
C MET A 176 -9.46 7.23 -0.80
N ASP A 177 -10.35 6.54 -0.10
CA ASP A 177 -10.76 6.86 1.28
C ASP A 177 -9.67 6.53 2.31
N ARG A 178 -8.71 5.66 1.95
CA ARG A 178 -7.52 5.39 2.76
C ARG A 178 -6.45 6.47 2.65
N ILE A 179 -6.54 7.39 1.69
CA ILE A 179 -5.65 8.56 1.61
C ILE A 179 -5.96 9.47 2.79
N ARG A 180 -5.04 9.52 3.76
CA ARG A 180 -5.16 10.37 4.93
C ARG A 180 -3.77 10.78 5.41
N VAL A 181 -3.38 12.01 5.10
CA VAL A 181 -2.11 12.60 5.52
C VAL A 181 -2.37 13.56 6.68
N PRO A 182 -1.94 13.25 7.91
CA PRO A 182 -2.02 14.16 9.05
C PRO A 182 -1.29 15.48 8.81
N ARG A 183 -1.73 16.56 9.46
CA ARG A 183 -1.04 17.85 9.45
C ARG A 183 -0.44 18.10 10.84
N PRO A 184 0.88 17.97 11.01
CA PRO A 184 1.52 18.07 12.34
C PRO A 184 1.30 19.43 13.01
N LEU A 185 1.22 20.51 12.22
CA LEU A 185 0.96 21.88 12.71
C LEU A 185 -0.52 22.15 13.05
N GLY A 186 -1.38 21.12 13.06
CA GLY A 186 -2.80 21.23 13.35
C GLY A 186 -3.71 21.25 12.11
N GLY A 187 -5.00 21.09 12.37
CA GLY A 187 -6.05 21.02 11.35
C GLY A 187 -6.44 19.59 10.93
N ARG A 188 -7.41 19.49 10.02
CA ARG A 188 -7.90 18.20 9.51
C ARG A 188 -6.86 17.58 8.57
N SER A 189 -6.70 16.26 8.63
CA SER A 189 -5.87 15.51 7.69
C SER A 189 -6.25 15.82 6.24
N ARG A 190 -5.27 15.96 5.35
CA ARG A 190 -5.55 16.05 3.90
C ARG A 190 -5.92 14.66 3.39
N THR A 191 -7.11 14.55 2.83
CA THR A 191 -7.67 13.28 2.32
C THR A 191 -8.05 13.34 0.84
N ARG A 192 -7.92 14.51 0.22
CA ARG A 192 -8.45 14.78 -1.11
C ARG A 192 -7.33 15.26 -2.05
N PRO A 193 -7.04 14.52 -3.14
CA PRO A 193 -6.19 15.03 -4.22
C PRO A 193 -6.96 15.98 -5.13
N ASP A 194 -6.21 16.80 -5.87
CA ASP A 194 -6.80 17.80 -6.76
C ASP A 194 -7.30 17.15 -8.06
N HIS A 195 -6.64 16.07 -8.47
CA HIS A 195 -7.00 15.25 -9.63
C HIS A 195 -6.73 13.76 -9.38
N ALA A 196 -7.55 12.89 -9.96
CA ALA A 196 -7.37 11.43 -9.94
C ALA A 196 -7.17 10.86 -11.35
N SER A 197 -6.23 9.94 -11.53
CA SER A 197 -6.04 9.22 -12.79
C SER A 197 -6.18 7.71 -12.60
N GLY A 198 -6.64 7.00 -13.63
CA GLY A 198 -6.84 5.55 -13.59
C GLY A 198 -7.04 4.97 -14.99
N ASN A 199 -6.87 3.66 -15.15
CA ASN A 199 -7.11 3.01 -16.45
C ASN A 199 -8.62 2.92 -16.72
N LYS A 200 -8.96 2.51 -17.95
CA LYS A 200 -10.33 2.25 -18.38
C LYS A 200 -11.10 1.25 -17.49
N ALA A 201 -10.43 0.39 -16.72
CA ALA A 201 -11.12 -0.52 -15.80
C ALA A 201 -11.81 0.24 -14.66
N TYR A 202 -11.35 1.45 -14.33
CA TYR A 202 -11.98 2.31 -13.32
C TYR A 202 -13.10 3.21 -13.86
N SER A 203 -13.49 3.09 -15.13
CA SER A 203 -14.54 3.90 -15.78
C SER A 203 -15.95 3.75 -15.17
N PHE A 204 -16.14 2.79 -14.28
CA PHE A 204 -17.41 2.45 -13.66
C PHE A 204 -18.16 3.66 -13.06
N HIS A 205 -19.46 3.77 -13.34
CA HIS A 205 -20.28 4.94 -12.98
C HIS A 205 -20.25 5.28 -11.48
N ARG A 206 -20.14 4.29 -10.59
CA ARG A 206 -20.03 4.52 -9.13
C ARG A 206 -18.74 5.24 -8.76
N ASN A 207 -17.64 5.00 -9.47
CA ASN A 207 -16.37 5.69 -9.26
C ASN A 207 -16.48 7.16 -9.69
N ARG A 208 -17.11 7.43 -10.83
CA ARG A 208 -17.39 8.80 -11.29
C ARG A 208 -18.26 9.55 -10.29
N ALA A 209 -19.32 8.91 -9.78
CA ALA A 209 -20.18 9.49 -8.76
C ALA A 209 -19.42 9.76 -7.45
N TYR A 210 -18.54 8.84 -7.02
CA TYR A 210 -17.66 9.05 -5.87
C TYR A 210 -16.75 10.27 -6.06
N LEU A 211 -16.04 10.37 -7.18
CA LEU A 211 -15.13 11.48 -7.47
C LEU A 211 -15.86 12.82 -7.54
N ARG A 212 -17.04 12.86 -8.19
CA ARG A 212 -17.89 14.05 -8.26
C ARG A 212 -18.38 14.49 -6.87
N ARG A 213 -18.84 13.55 -6.03
CA ARG A 213 -19.27 13.85 -4.65
C ARG A 213 -18.13 14.43 -3.81
N ARG A 214 -16.90 13.95 -3.99
CA ARG A 214 -15.71 14.49 -3.31
C ARG A 214 -15.12 15.75 -3.98
N ARG A 215 -15.66 16.16 -5.13
CA ARG A 215 -15.14 17.27 -5.96
C ARG A 215 -13.68 17.05 -6.39
N ILE A 216 -13.35 15.83 -6.81
CA ILE A 216 -12.04 15.45 -7.34
C ILE A 216 -12.14 15.43 -8.87
N ARG A 217 -11.31 16.22 -9.56
CA ARG A 217 -11.21 16.14 -11.03
C ARG A 217 -10.62 14.80 -11.43
N HIS A 218 -10.92 14.30 -12.62
CA HIS A 218 -10.42 12.99 -13.01
C HIS A 218 -10.10 12.84 -14.49
N THR A 219 -9.10 12.01 -14.79
CA THR A 219 -8.81 11.52 -16.14
C THR A 219 -8.79 10.00 -16.12
N ILE A 220 -9.93 9.42 -16.48
CA ILE A 220 -10.12 7.97 -16.61
C ILE A 220 -10.78 7.77 -17.98
N PRO A 221 -10.17 7.02 -18.91
CA PRO A 221 -10.75 6.80 -20.23
C PRO A 221 -11.96 5.86 -20.16
N GLU A 222 -12.91 6.04 -21.07
CA GLU A 222 -14.01 5.10 -21.25
C GLU A 222 -13.65 4.00 -22.27
N PRO A 223 -14.03 2.74 -21.99
CA PRO A 223 -14.01 1.67 -22.98
C PRO A 223 -14.77 2.06 -24.27
N LYS A 224 -14.35 1.49 -25.41
CA LYS A 224 -14.93 1.80 -26.74
C LYS A 224 -16.43 1.47 -26.79
N ASP A 225 -16.80 0.32 -26.26
CA ASP A 225 -18.17 -0.18 -26.14
C ASP A 225 -19.07 0.73 -25.29
N GLN A 226 -18.57 1.22 -24.14
CA GLN A 226 -19.31 2.18 -23.31
C GLN A 226 -19.59 3.48 -24.06
N ARG A 227 -18.59 4.01 -24.77
CA ARG A 227 -18.76 5.22 -25.60
C ARG A 227 -19.79 5.01 -26.70
N SER A 228 -19.75 3.87 -27.39
CA SER A 228 -20.76 3.52 -28.40
C SER A 228 -22.15 3.41 -27.80
N ASN A 229 -22.30 2.80 -26.62
CA ASN A 229 -23.58 2.66 -25.94
C ASN A 229 -24.14 4.01 -25.47
N HIS A 230 -23.30 4.92 -24.96
CA HIS A 230 -23.74 6.29 -24.63
C HIS A 230 -24.23 7.03 -25.88
N ARG A 231 -23.51 6.93 -26.99
CA ARG A 231 -23.94 7.53 -28.27
C ARG A 231 -25.29 6.98 -28.75
N ARG A 232 -25.48 5.65 -28.67
CA ARG A 232 -26.76 5.00 -29.04
C ARG A 232 -27.92 5.46 -28.16
N ARG A 233 -27.67 5.76 -26.88
CA ARG A 233 -28.70 6.21 -25.92
C ARG A 233 -29.02 7.71 -26.03
N GLY A 234 -28.28 8.48 -26.84
CA GLY A 234 -28.51 9.92 -27.00
C GLY A 234 -28.50 10.66 -25.65
N SER A 235 -29.51 11.50 -25.41
CA SER A 235 -29.67 12.26 -24.16
C SER A 235 -29.83 11.38 -22.91
N ALA A 236 -30.39 10.18 -23.04
CA ALA A 236 -30.51 9.19 -21.96
C ALA A 236 -29.16 8.49 -21.64
N GLY A 237 -28.14 8.67 -22.48
CA GLY A 237 -26.77 8.17 -22.28
C GLY A 237 -25.94 9.00 -21.30
N GLY A 238 -26.43 10.16 -20.88
CA GLY A 238 -25.72 11.09 -20.00
C GLY A 238 -24.60 11.86 -20.72
N ARG A 239 -23.94 12.77 -19.98
CA ARG A 239 -22.86 13.61 -20.50
C ARG A 239 -21.62 12.76 -20.82
N PRO A 240 -21.08 12.79 -22.05
CA PRO A 240 -19.84 12.11 -22.40
C PRO A 240 -18.70 12.53 -21.47
N THR A 241 -17.87 11.59 -21.04
CA THR A 241 -16.70 11.95 -20.24
C THR A 241 -15.65 12.58 -21.14
N GLY A 242 -15.21 13.80 -20.81
CA GLY A 242 -14.06 14.41 -21.46
C GLY A 242 -12.81 13.56 -21.18
N PHE A 243 -12.03 13.30 -22.22
CA PHE A 243 -10.73 12.66 -22.09
C PHE A 243 -9.66 13.62 -22.58
N ASP A 244 -8.79 14.01 -21.66
CA ASP A 244 -7.63 14.83 -21.95
C ASP A 244 -6.37 13.94 -21.96
N ARG A 245 -5.60 14.01 -23.04
CA ARG A 245 -4.38 13.23 -23.24
C ARG A 245 -3.25 13.70 -22.34
N ASP A 246 -3.15 14.99 -22.06
CA ASP A 246 -1.97 15.54 -21.39
C ASP A 246 -1.90 15.14 -19.91
N PRO A 247 -2.97 15.28 -19.10
CA PRO A 247 -3.02 14.71 -17.75
C PRO A 247 -2.92 13.17 -17.77
N TYR A 248 -3.40 12.51 -18.83
CA TYR A 248 -3.33 11.05 -18.90
C TYR A 248 -1.91 10.51 -19.10
N ARG A 249 -0.96 11.29 -19.67
CA ARG A 249 0.44 10.87 -19.80
C ARG A 249 1.09 10.56 -18.45
N ARG A 250 0.69 11.29 -17.41
CA ARG A 250 1.17 11.11 -16.04
C ARG A 250 0.67 9.82 -15.37
N ARG A 251 -0.25 9.07 -16.00
CA ARG A 251 -0.65 7.72 -15.57
C ARG A 251 0.55 6.75 -15.49
N ASN A 252 1.66 7.03 -16.15
CA ASN A 252 2.88 6.24 -15.97
C ASN A 252 3.44 6.29 -14.53
N GLU A 253 3.10 7.29 -13.72
CA GLU A 253 3.60 7.46 -12.34
C GLU A 253 3.13 6.31 -11.43
N VAL A 254 1.87 5.86 -11.56
CA VAL A 254 1.36 4.72 -10.79
C VAL A 254 1.99 3.39 -11.23
N GLU A 255 2.28 3.25 -12.52
CA GLU A 255 2.97 2.07 -13.05
C GLU A 255 4.42 2.01 -12.56
N ARG A 256 5.14 3.15 -12.55
CA ARG A 256 6.47 3.25 -11.95
C ARG A 256 6.44 2.97 -10.45
N THR A 257 5.42 3.47 -9.73
CA THR A 257 5.23 3.19 -8.30
C THR A 257 5.07 1.69 -8.05
N ILE A 258 4.24 1.01 -8.84
CA ILE A 258 4.05 -0.44 -8.78
C ILE A 258 5.36 -1.18 -9.04
N ASN A 259 6.13 -0.76 -10.05
CA ASN A 259 7.42 -1.37 -10.36
C ASN A 259 8.41 -1.19 -9.21
N GLN A 260 8.48 0.00 -8.61
CA GLN A 260 9.31 0.27 -7.44
C GLN A 260 8.92 -0.59 -6.22
N LEU A 261 7.62 -0.78 -5.97
CA LEU A 261 7.14 -1.70 -4.94
C LEU A 261 7.58 -3.15 -5.23
N LYS A 262 7.46 -3.60 -6.48
CA LYS A 262 7.79 -4.96 -6.92
C LYS A 262 9.30 -5.23 -7.03
N ASN A 263 10.15 -4.21 -6.97
CA ASN A 263 11.58 -4.42 -6.73
C ASN A 263 11.85 -5.12 -5.38
N SER A 264 10.90 -5.07 -4.43
CA SER A 264 10.91 -5.92 -3.25
C SER A 264 10.35 -7.30 -3.58
N ARG A 265 11.20 -8.33 -3.54
CA ARG A 265 10.81 -9.70 -3.94
C ARG A 265 9.67 -10.26 -3.09
N ALA A 266 9.61 -9.91 -1.79
CA ALA A 266 8.52 -10.33 -0.91
C ALA A 266 7.18 -9.63 -1.19
N VAL A 267 7.18 -8.53 -1.96
CA VAL A 267 5.96 -7.88 -2.47
C VAL A 267 5.58 -8.47 -3.82
N ALA A 268 6.56 -8.69 -4.71
CA ALA A 268 6.32 -9.29 -6.02
C ALA A 268 5.75 -10.71 -5.94
N THR A 269 6.24 -11.50 -4.99
CA THR A 269 5.69 -12.83 -4.66
C THR A 269 5.39 -12.90 -3.17
N ARG A 270 4.14 -13.22 -2.86
CA ARG A 270 3.66 -13.33 -1.49
C ARG A 270 4.04 -14.68 -0.91
N TYR A 271 4.86 -14.65 0.15
CA TYR A 271 5.15 -15.81 1.00
C TYR A 271 4.37 -15.77 2.32
N ASP A 272 3.84 -14.62 2.70
CA ASP A 272 3.18 -14.42 3.98
C ASP A 272 1.78 -15.05 3.99
N LYS A 273 1.56 -15.98 4.92
CA LYS A 273 0.28 -16.72 5.04
C LYS A 273 -0.91 -15.82 5.37
N ARG A 274 -0.69 -14.78 6.18
CA ARG A 274 -1.76 -13.89 6.68
C ARG A 274 -1.82 -12.58 5.92
N ALA A 275 -3.03 -12.13 5.58
CA ALA A 275 -3.29 -10.86 4.91
C ALA A 275 -2.63 -9.67 5.62
N TYR A 276 -2.82 -9.57 6.95
CA TYR A 276 -2.29 -8.44 7.72
C TYR A 276 -0.76 -8.42 7.75
N VAL A 277 -0.10 -9.59 7.72
CA VAL A 277 1.36 -9.67 7.63
C VAL A 277 1.82 -9.19 6.25
N PHE A 278 1.20 -9.69 5.18
CA PHE A 278 1.53 -9.25 3.83
C PHE A 278 1.24 -7.76 3.59
N HIS A 279 0.17 -7.21 4.16
CA HIS A 279 -0.08 -5.77 4.16
C HIS A 279 1.07 -5.00 4.83
N GLY A 280 1.57 -5.50 5.96
CA GLY A 280 2.76 -4.93 6.60
C GLY A 280 4.03 -5.03 5.75
N THR A 281 4.22 -6.12 5.00
CA THR A 281 5.30 -6.26 4.01
C THR A 281 5.21 -5.14 2.96
N ALA A 282 4.02 -4.91 2.39
CA ALA A 282 3.80 -3.84 1.41
C ALA A 282 3.96 -2.44 2.01
N ALA A 283 3.47 -2.22 3.24
CA ALA A 283 3.60 -0.95 3.94
C ALA A 283 5.06 -0.62 4.29
N ALA A 284 5.86 -1.62 4.72
CA ALA A 284 7.29 -1.44 4.96
C ALA A 284 8.04 -1.04 3.69
N THR A 285 7.72 -1.64 2.53
CA THR A 285 8.26 -1.20 1.24
C THR A 285 7.81 0.23 0.90
N ALA A 286 6.54 0.56 1.10
CA ALA A 286 6.03 1.90 0.84
C ALA A 286 6.76 2.96 1.69
N ILE A 287 6.97 2.70 2.98
CA ILE A 287 7.76 3.55 3.88
C ILE A 287 9.16 3.75 3.30
N ARG A 288 9.83 2.66 2.89
CA ARG A 288 11.17 2.77 2.28
C ARG A 288 11.20 3.66 1.04
N LEU A 289 10.15 3.67 0.21
CA LEU A 289 10.04 4.57 -0.94
C LEU A 289 9.86 6.04 -0.52
N TRP A 290 9.22 6.30 0.62
CA TRP A 290 9.08 7.66 1.16
C TRP A 290 10.36 8.19 1.85
N LEU A 291 11.17 7.30 2.40
CA LEU A 291 12.43 7.66 3.06
C LEU A 291 13.54 7.99 2.06
N ARG A 292 13.46 7.47 0.83
CA ARG A 292 14.38 7.82 -0.25
C ARG A 292 14.12 9.27 -0.67
N GLN A 293 15.13 10.11 -0.46
CA GLN A 293 15.18 11.47 -0.96
C GLN A 293 15.76 11.46 -2.38
#